data_AF-A0A9P5E0H8-F1
#
_entry.id   AF-A0A9P5E0H8-F1
#
_cell.length_a   1.000
_cell.length_b   1.000
_cell.length_c   1.000
_cell.angle_alpha   90.00
_cell.angle_beta   90.00
_cell.angle_gamma   90.00
#
_symmetry.space_group_name_H-M   'P 1'
#
loop_
_entity.id
_entity.type
_entity.pdbx_description
1 polymer ?
#
loop_
_entity_poly.entity_id
_entity_poly.type
_entity_poly.pdbx_seq_one_letter_code
_entity_poly.pdbx_strand_id
1 'polypeptide(L)'
;MLKKKITKIAKQDAAALSRLYWDNYRRGRAQDHAYPSAATKDGWGPHNLKRYLGLSRAQSTMLIQCRTEVIGLNSYLRTINTVFHMFIRCPNLETPRRELFKALDHRDFNKMLSDQPEIAVDWAITHFDIPQFKSAKQDCRFNKPSIFSTLSADSVAHDAPPRCWLASKLPTMSTHGFLSLPYELRHQIYKLYYTTDEG
;
A
#
# COMPACT_ATOMS: atom_id res chain seq x y z
N MET A 1 2.90 -30.99 28.03
CA MET A 1 3.61 -31.31 26.77
C MET A 1 2.69 -31.42 25.54
N LEU A 2 1.47 -31.94 25.65
CA LEU A 2 0.56 -32.15 24.52
C LEU A 2 0.16 -30.86 23.77
N LYS A 3 -0.20 -29.78 24.49
CA LYS A 3 -0.54 -28.47 23.88
C LYS A 3 0.57 -27.95 22.94
N LYS A 4 1.84 -28.02 23.38
CA LYS A 4 3.00 -27.61 22.56
C LYS A 4 3.12 -28.43 21.27
N LYS A 5 2.81 -29.74 21.32
CA LYS A 5 2.79 -30.62 20.13
C LYS A 5 1.65 -30.26 19.18
N ILE A 6 0.44 -30.03 19.71
CA ILE A 6 -0.73 -29.61 18.92
C ILE A 6 -0.47 -28.28 18.22
N THR A 7 0.03 -27.27 18.95
CA THR A 7 0.38 -25.97 18.36
C THR A 7 1.44 -26.09 17.27
N LYS A 8 2.42 -26.99 17.43
CA LYS A 8 3.44 -27.23 16.41
C LYS A 8 2.82 -27.79 15.12
N ILE A 9 1.96 -28.80 15.24
CA ILE A 9 1.26 -29.40 14.09
C ILE A 9 0.38 -28.36 13.41
N ALA A 10 -0.45 -27.64 14.17
CA ALA A 10 -1.32 -26.60 13.63
C ALA A 10 -0.54 -25.51 12.87
N LYS A 11 0.63 -25.10 13.37
CA LYS A 11 1.50 -24.13 12.66
C LYS A 11 2.07 -24.71 11.36
N GLN A 12 2.44 -25.99 11.34
CA GLN A 12 2.95 -26.66 10.15
C GLN A 12 1.86 -26.79 9.07
N ASP A 13 0.66 -27.24 9.47
CA ASP A 13 -0.48 -27.39 8.58
C ASP A 13 -0.93 -26.04 8.03
N ALA A 14 -1.04 -25.02 8.89
CA ALA A 14 -1.37 -23.66 8.47
C ALA A 14 -0.35 -23.13 7.45
N ALA A 15 0.95 -23.31 7.69
CA ALA A 15 1.98 -22.88 6.76
C ALA A 15 1.91 -23.61 5.40
N ALA A 16 1.61 -24.91 5.42
CA ALA A 16 1.47 -25.71 4.21
C ALA A 16 0.23 -25.30 3.40
N LEU A 17 -0.92 -25.12 4.06
CA LEU A 17 -2.17 -24.68 3.43
C LEU A 17 -2.06 -23.26 2.88
N SER A 18 -1.49 -22.32 3.64
CA SER A 18 -1.28 -20.95 3.15
C SER A 18 -0.38 -20.92 1.92
N ARG A 19 0.67 -21.75 1.89
CA ARG A 19 1.52 -21.89 0.69
C ARG A 19 0.73 -22.40 -0.51
N LEU A 20 -0.05 -23.48 -0.32
CA LEU A 20 -0.89 -24.05 -1.38
C LEU A 20 -1.89 -23.02 -1.92
N TYR A 21 -2.60 -22.31 -1.04
CA TYR A 21 -3.56 -21.27 -1.44
C TYR A 21 -2.89 -20.12 -2.17
N TRP A 22 -1.71 -19.69 -1.72
CA TRP A 22 -0.95 -18.65 -2.39
C TRP A 22 -0.50 -19.06 -3.79
N ASP A 23 0.00 -20.29 -3.96
CA ASP A 23 0.42 -20.80 -5.26
C ASP A 23 -0.77 -20.99 -6.21
N ASN A 24 -1.94 -21.38 -5.70
CA ASN A 24 -3.18 -21.42 -6.48
C ASN A 24 -3.59 -20.01 -6.94
N TYR A 25 -3.56 -19.04 -6.02
CA TYR A 25 -3.86 -17.63 -6.33
C TYR A 25 -2.92 -17.08 -7.41
N ARG A 26 -1.61 -17.31 -7.26
CA ARG A 26 -0.60 -16.88 -8.25
C ARG A 26 -0.87 -17.49 -9.62
N ARG A 27 -1.18 -18.79 -9.68
CA ARG A 27 -1.48 -19.49 -10.95
C ARG A 27 -2.73 -18.94 -11.61
N GLY A 28 -3.83 -18.79 -10.87
CA GLY A 28 -5.06 -18.22 -11.42
C GLY A 28 -4.86 -16.80 -11.94
N ARG A 29 -4.18 -15.96 -11.16
CA ARG A 29 -3.95 -14.57 -11.57
C ARG A 29 -3.02 -14.45 -12.78
N ALA A 30 -2.04 -15.35 -12.94
CA ALA A 30 -1.20 -15.43 -14.14
C ALA A 30 -1.97 -15.88 -15.40
N GLN A 31 -3.09 -16.58 -15.26
CA GLN A 31 -3.97 -16.90 -16.38
C GLN A 31 -4.82 -15.70 -16.78
N ASP A 32 -5.31 -14.93 -15.80
CA ASP A 32 -6.23 -13.80 -16.03
C ASP A 32 -5.53 -12.50 -16.49
N HIS A 33 -4.23 -12.36 -16.21
CA HIS A 33 -3.50 -11.10 -16.42
C HIS A 33 -2.23 -11.34 -17.24
N ALA A 34 -2.04 -10.53 -18.28
CA ALA A 34 -0.86 -10.60 -19.15
C ALA A 34 0.47 -10.33 -18.41
N TYR A 35 0.42 -9.66 -17.25
CA TYR A 35 1.62 -9.32 -16.47
C TYR A 35 1.41 -9.63 -14.98
N PRO A 36 2.32 -10.40 -14.35
CA PRO A 36 2.28 -10.64 -12.91
C PRO A 36 2.76 -9.40 -12.17
N SER A 37 2.06 -9.02 -11.10
CA SER A 37 2.53 -7.91 -10.26
C SER A 37 3.64 -8.36 -9.31
N ALA A 38 4.39 -7.41 -8.77
CA ALA A 38 5.45 -7.66 -7.80
C ALA A 38 4.96 -8.38 -6.53
N ALA A 39 3.68 -8.26 -6.17
CA ALA A 39 3.08 -9.04 -5.08
C ALA A 39 3.11 -10.55 -5.38
N THR A 40 2.82 -10.96 -6.61
CA THR A 40 2.68 -12.37 -7.01
C THR A 40 3.98 -13.00 -7.53
N LYS A 41 5.07 -12.25 -7.60
CA LYS A 41 6.35 -12.76 -8.12
C LYS A 41 6.97 -13.81 -7.19
N ASP A 42 6.85 -13.60 -5.88
CA ASP A 42 7.45 -14.48 -4.88
C ASP A 42 6.46 -15.51 -4.32
N GLY A 43 7.00 -16.61 -3.79
CA GLY A 43 6.22 -17.65 -3.11
C GLY A 43 5.76 -17.21 -1.71
N TRP A 44 4.99 -18.07 -1.05
CA TRP A 44 4.56 -17.83 0.33
C TRP A 44 5.74 -17.93 1.29
N GLY A 45 5.85 -16.97 2.23
CA GLY A 45 6.81 -17.09 3.31
C GLY A 45 7.15 -15.77 4.02
N PRO A 46 7.97 -15.84 5.08
CA PRO A 46 8.28 -14.70 5.94
C PRO A 46 8.95 -13.52 5.22
N HIS A 47 9.65 -13.78 4.11
CA HIS A 47 10.28 -12.74 3.30
C HIS A 47 9.26 -11.69 2.80
N ASN A 48 7.99 -12.07 2.57
CA ASN A 48 6.96 -11.12 2.18
C ASN A 48 6.66 -10.09 3.27
N LEU A 49 6.73 -10.49 4.54
CA LEU A 49 6.51 -9.60 5.68
C LEU A 49 7.77 -8.82 6.04
N LYS A 50 8.95 -9.43 5.91
CA LYS A 50 10.24 -8.80 6.24
C LYS A 50 10.47 -7.47 5.51
N ARG A 51 9.93 -7.31 4.31
CA ARG A 51 10.01 -6.08 3.50
C ARG A 51 9.34 -4.86 4.11
N TYR A 52 8.42 -5.07 5.03
CA TYR A 52 7.70 -4.00 5.71
C TYR A 52 8.35 -3.61 7.05
N LEU A 53 9.38 -4.35 7.48
CA LEU A 53 10.08 -4.04 8.73
C LEU A 53 10.76 -2.68 8.63
N GLY A 54 10.55 -1.84 9.65
CA GLY A 54 11.11 -0.49 9.71
C GLY A 54 10.40 0.55 8.85
N LEU A 55 9.40 0.16 8.04
CA LEU A 55 8.60 1.12 7.27
C LEU A 55 7.54 1.77 8.15
N SER A 56 7.29 3.06 7.91
CA SER A 56 6.16 3.76 8.51
C SER A 56 4.83 3.16 8.02
N ARG A 57 3.74 3.52 8.70
CA ARG A 57 2.39 3.11 8.27
C ARG A 57 2.08 3.58 6.84
N ALA A 58 2.47 4.80 6.50
CA ALA A 58 2.27 5.37 5.17
C ALA A 58 3.09 4.61 4.12
N GLN A 59 4.37 4.38 4.40
CA GLN A 59 5.27 3.62 3.53
C GLN A 59 4.78 2.18 3.33
N SER A 60 4.38 1.49 4.39
CA SER A 60 3.83 0.13 4.31
C SER A 60 2.57 0.08 3.45
N THR A 61 1.67 1.06 3.62
CA THR A 61 0.44 1.15 2.82
C THR A 61 0.75 1.42 1.35
N MET A 62 1.69 2.34 1.07
CA MET A 62 2.15 2.60 -0.29
C MET A 62 2.80 1.36 -0.92
N LEU A 63 3.63 0.62 -0.18
CA LEU A 63 4.29 -0.59 -0.67
C LEU A 63 3.27 -1.65 -1.07
N ILE A 64 2.22 -1.85 -0.25
CA ILE A 64 1.12 -2.78 -0.60
C ILE A 64 0.49 -2.36 -1.92
N GLN A 65 0.11 -1.09 -2.07
CA GLN A 65 -0.52 -0.57 -3.30
C GLN A 65 0.41 -0.72 -4.52
N CYS A 66 1.71 -0.46 -4.34
CA CYS A 66 2.68 -0.59 -5.41
C CYS A 66 2.86 -2.04 -5.85
N ARG A 67 2.95 -2.98 -4.89
CA ARG A 67 3.16 -4.40 -5.19
C ARG A 67 1.93 -5.06 -5.79
N THR A 68 0.73 -4.66 -5.38
CA THR A 68 -0.52 -5.18 -5.97
C THR A 68 -0.86 -4.52 -7.29
N GLU A 69 -0.17 -3.43 -7.64
CA GLU A 69 -0.50 -2.53 -8.76
C GLU A 69 -1.89 -1.89 -8.64
N VAL A 70 -2.46 -1.89 -7.43
CA VAL A 70 -3.77 -1.30 -7.13
C VAL A 70 -3.56 -0.10 -6.20
N ILE A 71 -3.44 1.09 -6.79
CA ILE A 71 -3.51 2.36 -6.05
C ILE A 71 -4.99 2.73 -5.94
N GLY A 72 -5.57 2.51 -4.76
CA GLY A 72 -7.01 2.53 -4.52
C GLY A 72 -7.74 3.88 -4.61
N LEU A 73 -7.21 4.91 -5.26
CA LEU A 73 -7.80 6.26 -5.20
C LEU A 73 -7.90 7.04 -6.51
N ASN A 74 -7.60 6.44 -7.66
CA ASN A 74 -7.91 7.11 -8.91
C ASN A 74 -8.31 6.09 -9.98
N SER A 75 -9.61 5.95 -10.21
CA SER A 75 -10.15 5.09 -11.28
C SER A 75 -9.53 5.44 -12.64
N TYR A 76 -9.17 6.71 -12.84
CA TYR A 76 -8.48 7.22 -14.03
C TYR A 76 -7.02 6.76 -14.13
N LEU A 77 -6.29 6.64 -13.00
CA LEU A 77 -4.94 6.04 -13.02
C LEU A 77 -5.01 4.53 -13.29
N ARG A 78 -6.05 3.85 -12.81
CA ARG A 78 -6.25 2.40 -13.05
C ARG A 78 -6.45 2.08 -14.53
N THR A 79 -7.02 2.99 -15.33
CA THR A 79 -7.23 2.79 -16.78
C THR A 79 -6.05 3.21 -17.65
N ILE A 80 -5.15 4.08 -17.18
CA ILE A 80 -4.11 4.70 -18.05
C ILE A 80 -2.68 4.42 -17.56
N ASN A 81 -2.43 4.38 -16.25
CA ASN A 81 -1.09 4.35 -15.69
C ASN A 81 -0.96 3.32 -14.57
N THR A 82 -0.54 2.10 -14.92
CA THR A 82 -0.16 1.10 -13.91
C THR A 82 0.99 1.63 -13.05
N VAL A 83 1.16 1.07 -11.84
CA VAL A 83 2.32 1.37 -10.99
C VAL A 83 3.62 1.15 -11.77
N PHE A 84 3.69 0.07 -12.56
CA PHE A 84 4.79 -0.18 -13.48
C PHE A 84 5.01 0.97 -14.46
N HIS A 85 3.96 1.49 -15.10
CA HIS A 85 4.08 2.65 -15.99
C HIS A 85 4.71 3.84 -15.25
N MET A 86 4.23 4.16 -14.04
CA MET A 86 4.74 5.29 -13.26
C MET A 86 6.24 5.11 -12.93
N PHE A 87 6.63 3.93 -12.46
CA PHE A 87 8.02 3.64 -12.08
C PHE A 87 8.98 3.46 -13.26
N ILE A 88 8.50 3.10 -14.46
CA ILE A 88 9.37 2.63 -15.55
C ILE A 88 9.22 3.42 -16.85
N ARG A 89 8.01 3.85 -17.22
CA ARG A 89 7.70 4.33 -18.58
C ARG A 89 7.15 5.76 -18.66
N CYS A 90 6.64 6.31 -17.56
CA CYS A 90 5.87 7.55 -17.57
C CYS A 90 6.72 8.76 -17.98
N PRO A 91 6.51 9.37 -19.17
CA PRO A 91 7.34 10.48 -19.65
C PRO A 91 7.35 11.67 -18.68
N ASN A 92 6.21 11.95 -18.02
CA ASN A 92 6.07 13.03 -17.05
C ASN A 92 6.93 12.82 -15.78
N LEU A 93 7.35 11.59 -15.51
CA LEU A 93 8.20 11.24 -14.38
C LEU A 93 9.64 10.91 -14.80
N GLU A 94 10.02 11.15 -16.05
CA GLU A 94 11.36 10.80 -16.55
C GLU A 94 12.47 11.44 -15.70
N THR A 95 12.33 12.73 -15.40
CA THR A 95 13.31 13.46 -14.58
C THR A 95 13.38 12.91 -13.14
N PRO A 96 12.26 12.83 -12.37
CA PRO A 96 12.26 12.17 -11.06
C PRO A 96 12.78 10.73 -11.04
N ARG A 97 12.51 9.96 -12.09
CA ARG A 97 12.89 8.55 -12.18
C ARG A 97 14.41 8.37 -12.33
N ARG A 98 15.11 9.33 -12.93
CA ARG A 98 16.59 9.33 -12.95
C ARG A 98 17.17 9.37 -11.54
N GLU A 99 16.56 10.13 -10.64
CA GLU A 99 16.98 10.22 -9.23
C GLU A 99 16.70 8.93 -8.49
N LEU A 100 15.54 8.32 -8.74
CA LEU A 100 15.22 6.98 -8.22
C LEU A 100 16.25 5.93 -8.65
N PHE A 101 16.55 5.85 -9.95
CA PHE A 101 17.50 4.85 -10.46
C PHE A 101 18.91 5.08 -9.96
N LYS A 102 19.31 6.34 -9.76
CA LYS A 102 20.57 6.67 -9.11
C LYS A 102 20.61 6.22 -7.65
N ALA A 103 19.50 6.39 -6.92
CA ALA A 103 19.40 5.96 -5.52
C ALA A 103 19.38 4.44 -5.36
N LEU A 104 18.78 3.72 -6.31
CA LEU A 104 18.65 2.25 -6.28
C LEU A 104 19.85 1.50 -6.89
N ASP A 105 20.63 2.16 -7.74
CA ASP A 105 21.66 1.57 -8.60
C ASP A 105 21.13 0.46 -9.56
N HIS A 106 19.83 0.48 -9.86
CA HIS A 106 19.22 -0.42 -10.84
C HIS A 106 17.87 0.12 -11.33
N ARG A 107 17.31 -0.54 -12.35
CA ARG A 107 16.00 -0.20 -12.95
C ARG A 107 14.95 -1.32 -12.83
N ASP A 108 15.28 -2.42 -12.15
CA ASP A 108 14.36 -3.56 -12.01
C ASP A 108 13.20 -3.21 -11.07
N PHE A 109 11.99 -3.13 -11.64
CA PHE A 109 10.74 -2.83 -10.95
C PHE A 109 10.44 -3.76 -9.77
N ASN A 110 10.77 -5.04 -9.90
CA ASN A 110 10.47 -5.98 -8.83
C ASN A 110 11.51 -5.89 -7.73
N LYS A 111 12.79 -5.72 -8.07
CA LYS A 111 13.85 -5.55 -7.08
C LYS A 111 13.64 -4.29 -6.25
N MET A 112 13.21 -3.17 -6.86
CA MET A 112 12.98 -1.94 -6.07
C MET A 112 11.87 -2.10 -5.04
N LEU A 113 10.83 -2.91 -5.32
CA LEU A 113 9.74 -3.17 -4.38
C LEU A 113 10.03 -4.32 -3.41
N SER A 114 11.12 -5.05 -3.61
CA SER A 114 11.47 -6.24 -2.82
C SER A 114 12.71 -6.08 -1.96
N ASP A 115 13.75 -5.44 -2.49
CA ASP A 115 15.09 -5.40 -1.90
C ASP A 115 15.36 -4.05 -1.24
N GLN A 116 14.85 -2.96 -1.83
CA GLN A 116 14.99 -1.58 -1.33
C GLN A 116 13.63 -0.86 -1.26
N PRO A 117 12.63 -1.45 -0.58
CA PRO A 117 11.25 -0.96 -0.61
C PRO A 117 11.11 0.46 -0.08
N GLU A 118 11.91 0.87 0.92
CA GLU A 118 11.90 2.20 1.53
C GLU A 118 12.21 3.31 0.52
N ILE A 119 13.16 3.09 -0.39
CA ILE A 119 13.51 4.05 -1.43
C ILE A 119 12.36 4.16 -2.45
N ALA A 120 11.82 3.02 -2.87
CA ALA A 120 10.74 3.00 -3.86
C ALA A 120 9.46 3.66 -3.34
N VAL A 121 9.10 3.44 -2.07
CA VAL A 121 7.88 4.04 -1.48
C VAL A 121 8.02 5.52 -1.20
N ASP A 122 9.19 6.00 -0.79
CA ASP A 122 9.43 7.44 -0.62
C ASP A 122 9.27 8.18 -1.94
N TRP A 123 9.80 7.57 -3.02
CA TRP A 123 9.62 8.11 -4.36
C TRP A 123 8.15 8.10 -4.78
N ALA A 124 7.43 7.00 -4.57
CA ALA A 124 6.01 6.88 -4.90
C ALA A 124 5.15 7.89 -4.13
N ILE A 125 5.36 8.03 -2.81
CA ILE A 125 4.66 9.01 -1.97
C ILE A 125 4.91 10.43 -2.48
N THR A 126 6.14 10.71 -2.93
CA THR A 126 6.52 12.03 -3.43
C THR A 126 5.87 12.36 -4.77
N HIS A 127 5.76 11.39 -5.68
CA HIS A 127 5.46 11.65 -7.11
C HIS A 127 4.12 11.12 -7.62
N PHE A 128 3.42 10.24 -6.89
CA PHE A 128 2.11 9.75 -7.33
C PHE A 128 0.99 10.74 -7.04
N ASP A 129 1.27 11.80 -6.27
CA ASP A 129 0.35 12.87 -5.92
C ASP A 129 -1.00 12.36 -5.38
N ILE A 130 -0.94 11.30 -4.58
CA ILE A 130 -2.12 10.71 -3.96
C ILE A 130 -2.45 11.50 -2.68
N PRO A 131 -3.65 12.10 -2.57
CA PRO A 131 -3.99 12.99 -1.45
C PRO A 131 -3.80 12.36 -0.06
N GLN A 132 -4.05 11.06 0.06
CA GLN A 132 -3.93 10.34 1.34
C GLN A 132 -2.51 10.33 1.92
N PHE A 133 -1.48 10.58 1.10
CA PHE A 133 -0.07 10.58 1.53
C PHE A 133 0.55 11.98 1.58
N LYS A 134 -0.24 13.05 1.42
CA LYS A 134 0.26 14.43 1.40
C LYS A 134 1.10 14.79 2.64
N SER A 135 0.67 14.36 3.82
CA SER A 135 1.44 14.60 5.05
C SER A 135 2.73 13.78 5.09
N ALA A 136 2.66 12.50 4.69
CA ALA A 136 3.82 11.61 4.68
C ALA A 136 4.89 12.04 3.67
N LYS A 137 4.53 12.79 2.62
CA LYS A 137 5.47 13.35 1.64
C LYS A 137 6.53 14.24 2.28
N GLN A 138 6.23 14.89 3.40
CA GLN A 138 7.19 15.79 4.07
C GLN A 138 8.43 15.04 4.56
N ASP A 139 8.25 13.78 4.96
CA ASP A 139 9.29 12.93 5.54
C ASP A 139 10.07 12.13 4.47
N CYS A 140 9.67 12.21 3.20
CA CYS A 140 10.25 11.40 2.13
C CYS A 140 11.58 11.96 1.62
N ARG A 141 12.51 11.05 1.31
CA ARG A 141 13.87 11.38 0.80
C ARG A 141 13.89 12.18 -0.50
N PHE A 142 12.83 12.10 -1.30
CA PHE A 142 12.69 12.79 -2.58
C PHE A 142 11.94 14.12 -2.46
N ASN A 143 11.50 14.49 -1.27
CA ASN A 143 10.88 15.77 -1.03
C ASN A 143 11.95 16.87 -1.06
N LYS A 144 12.07 17.53 -2.21
CA LYS A 144 12.90 18.73 -2.32
C LYS A 144 12.11 19.87 -1.69
N PRO A 145 12.57 20.51 -0.59
CA PRO A 145 11.92 21.72 -0.13
C PRO A 145 11.95 22.73 -1.27
N SER A 146 10.77 23.16 -1.70
CA SER A 146 10.66 24.28 -2.63
C SER A 146 11.41 25.46 -2.02
N ILE A 147 12.39 25.99 -2.74
CA ILE A 147 13.19 27.16 -2.33
C ILE A 147 12.29 28.41 -2.17
N PHE A 148 10.99 28.32 -2.46
CA PHE A 148 10.02 29.41 -2.32
C PHE A 148 9.22 29.45 -1.01
N SER A 149 9.40 28.52 -0.07
CA SER A 149 8.56 28.48 1.15
C SER A 149 9.13 29.23 2.38
N THR A 150 10.20 30.01 2.25
CA THR A 150 10.79 30.76 3.38
C THR A 150 10.49 32.26 3.40
N LEU A 151 9.49 32.74 2.63
CA LEU A 151 9.03 34.13 2.74
C LEU A 151 7.50 34.19 2.61
N SER A 152 6.81 34.03 3.74
CA SER A 152 5.84 35.00 4.27
C SER A 152 4.96 34.33 5.32
N ALA A 153 5.18 34.72 6.57
CA ALA A 153 4.10 34.84 7.52
C ALA A 153 3.16 35.98 7.07
N ASP A 154 1.91 35.86 7.50
CA ASP A 154 0.83 36.86 7.50
C ASP A 154 0.10 37.15 6.16
N SER A 155 -1.07 36.53 5.99
CA SER A 155 -2.36 37.23 6.01
C SER A 155 -3.54 36.30 5.67
N VAL A 156 -4.65 36.60 6.31
CA VAL A 156 -5.95 35.90 6.33
C VAL A 156 -6.75 36.16 5.06
N ALA A 157 -7.45 35.14 4.51
CA ALA A 157 -8.81 35.29 3.98
C ALA A 157 -9.43 33.93 3.60
N HIS A 158 -10.72 33.84 3.89
CA HIS A 158 -11.65 32.75 3.66
C HIS A 158 -11.68 32.21 2.22
N ASP A 159 -11.84 30.89 2.09
CA ASP A 159 -12.99 30.35 1.37
C ASP A 159 -13.25 28.90 1.77
N ALA A 160 -14.50 28.64 2.16
CA ALA A 160 -14.97 27.32 2.56
C ALA A 160 -15.16 26.42 1.33
N PRO A 161 -14.76 25.13 1.37
CA PRO A 161 -15.18 24.19 0.33
C PRO A 161 -16.64 23.78 0.58
N PRO A 162 -17.47 23.65 -0.47
CA PRO A 162 -18.87 23.31 -0.33
C PRO A 162 -19.03 21.85 0.15
N ARG A 163 -20.02 21.67 1.04
CA ARG A 163 -20.46 20.39 1.60
C ARG A 163 -21.24 19.55 0.59
N CYS A 164 -21.00 18.23 0.68
CA CYS A 164 -21.89 17.08 0.41
C CYS A 164 -22.55 16.93 -0.96
N TRP A 165 -22.54 15.70 -1.51
CA TRP A 165 -23.73 14.82 -1.61
C TRP A 165 -23.31 13.35 -1.83
N LEU A 166 -24.25 12.47 -1.53
CA LEU A 166 -24.11 11.08 -1.07
C LEU A 166 -23.74 10.01 -2.11
N ALA A 167 -23.03 9.02 -1.58
CA ALA A 167 -23.13 7.57 -1.79
C ALA A 167 -24.14 7.02 -2.82
N SER A 168 -23.68 6.05 -3.62
CA SER A 168 -24.49 4.86 -3.91
C SER A 168 -23.66 3.61 -4.26
N LYS A 169 -23.85 2.60 -3.38
CA LYS A 169 -23.90 1.14 -3.59
C LYS A 169 -22.61 0.35 -3.92
N LEU A 170 -22.06 -0.28 -2.88
CA LEU A 170 -21.54 -1.65 -2.94
C LEU A 170 -22.33 -2.52 -1.94
N PRO A 171 -22.89 -3.67 -2.38
CA PRO A 171 -23.13 -4.78 -1.50
C PRO A 171 -21.85 -5.62 -1.40
N THR A 172 -21.13 -5.43 -0.29
CA THR A 172 -20.73 -6.44 0.72
C THR A 172 -19.76 -5.72 1.68
N MET A 173 -20.36 -5.19 2.75
CA MET A 173 -19.88 -4.18 3.72
C MET A 173 -18.69 -3.30 3.31
N SER A 174 -19.02 -2.15 2.70
CA SER A 174 -18.07 -1.04 2.55
C SER A 174 -17.73 -0.43 3.92
N THR A 175 -16.52 0.13 4.03
CA THR A 175 -16.01 0.85 5.21
C THR A 175 -16.98 1.92 5.73
N HIS A 176 -17.80 2.48 4.84
CA HIS A 176 -18.83 3.45 5.19
C HIS A 176 -19.97 2.84 6.01
N GLY A 177 -20.41 1.63 5.68
CA GLY A 177 -21.47 0.91 6.42
C GLY A 177 -21.06 0.54 7.84
N PHE A 178 -19.78 0.20 8.02
CA PHE A 178 -19.19 -0.03 9.34
C PHE A 178 -19.16 1.26 10.17
N LEU A 179 -18.76 2.40 9.59
CA LEU A 179 -18.61 3.66 10.32
C LEU A 179 -19.93 4.36 10.67
N SER A 180 -21.01 4.05 9.97
CA SER A 180 -22.37 4.53 10.27
C SER A 180 -23.09 3.74 11.38
N LEU A 181 -22.51 2.65 11.88
CA LEU A 181 -23.04 1.97 13.05
C LEU A 181 -22.81 2.83 14.31
N PRO A 182 -23.74 2.79 15.30
CA PRO A 182 -23.49 3.30 16.63
C PRO A 182 -22.12 2.82 17.14
N TYR A 183 -21.43 3.69 17.88
CA TYR A 183 -20.07 3.45 18.35
C TYR A 183 -19.94 2.09 19.07
N GLU A 184 -20.96 1.74 19.85
CA GLU A 184 -21.07 0.52 20.64
C GLU A 184 -21.03 -0.74 19.76
N LEU A 185 -21.71 -0.71 18.61
CA LEU A 185 -21.74 -1.82 17.65
C LEU A 185 -20.42 -1.93 16.88
N ARG A 186 -19.82 -0.79 16.50
CA ARG A 186 -18.47 -0.78 15.87
C ARG A 186 -17.42 -1.38 16.78
N HIS A 187 -17.50 -1.06 18.08
CA HIS A 187 -16.57 -1.53 19.09
C HIS A 187 -16.74 -3.04 19.38
N GLN A 188 -17.97 -3.56 19.44
CA GLN A 188 -18.21 -5.00 19.59
C GLN A 188 -17.70 -5.81 18.39
N ILE A 189 -17.90 -5.33 17.16
CA ILE A 189 -17.36 -5.98 15.97
C ILE A 189 -15.83 -5.95 15.97
N TYR A 190 -15.21 -4.85 16.39
CA TYR A 190 -13.75 -4.78 16.54
C TYR A 190 -13.22 -5.82 17.55
N LYS A 191 -13.89 -6.00 18.69
CA LYS A 191 -13.51 -7.03 19.67
C LYS A 191 -13.66 -8.45 19.11
N LEU A 192 -14.75 -8.73 18.41
CA LEU A 192 -15.00 -10.05 17.81
C LEU A 192 -13.95 -10.49 16.78
N TYR A 193 -13.36 -9.56 16.03
CA TYR A 193 -12.44 -9.88 14.94
C TYR A 193 -10.96 -9.62 15.26
N TYR A 194 -10.65 -8.72 16.20
CA TYR A 194 -9.28 -8.23 16.42
C TYR A 194 -8.78 -8.30 17.87
N THR A 195 -9.62 -8.68 18.84
CA THR A 195 -9.11 -9.05 20.17
C THR A 195 -9.11 -10.56 20.28
N THR A 196 -7.95 -11.19 20.05
CA THR A 196 -7.65 -12.44 20.73
C THR A 196 -7.61 -12.17 22.23
N ASP A 197 -8.32 -12.99 22.99
CA ASP A 197 -8.23 -13.07 24.45
C ASP A 197 -6.76 -12.98 24.90
N GLU A 198 -6.39 -11.83 25.47
CA GLU A 198 -5.30 -11.78 26.44
C GLU A 198 -5.95 -11.86 27.82
N GLY A 199 -5.90 -13.08 28.38
CA GLY A 199 -5.85 -13.30 29.83
C GLY A 199 -4.40 -13.37 30.27
#